data_AF-A0A925AZG0-F1
#
_entry.id   AF-A0A925AZG0-F1
#
_cell.length_a   1.000
_cell.length_b   1.000
_cell.length_c   1.000
_cell.angle_alpha   90.00
_cell.angle_beta   90.00
_cell.angle_gamma   90.00
#
_symmetry.space_group_name_H-M   'P 1'
#
loop_
_entity.id
_entity.type
_entity.pdbx_description
1 polymer ?
#
loop_
_entity_poly.entity_id
_entity_poly.type
_entity_poly.pdbx_seq_one_letter_code
_entity_poly.pdbx_strand_id
1 'polypeptide(L)'
;MGESHADACADAVPHLPREHVLVEPEVKNTAAAIALAAMAVRRSDSNAIMVVLPADHFVRNSDALVAALESATEIAERDVIVTLGIEPTYPETGYGYIKRGATDPTVATAFAVEAFVEKPTAERAVQLLLGKDHYWNAGMFVMRPIVVEDAIRRSLPNLDSAMRRIEDAVPHGNIGSLRGRVGDFRDANEIVKREYHGLDSISIDHGVMEKARAIAVVPVSCGWSDIGSWNATGSVIDADKDGNVVQGEAILRDVKNCVVYADKGHVVGVVGVSGLVVVHTKDATLVVPADRAQDVRTIVDSLKDRGLDRFL
;
A
#
# COMPACT_ATOMS: atom_id res chain seq x y z
N MET A 1 -4.62 -10.88 0.03
CA MET A 1 -6.02 -10.45 0.19
C MET A 1 -6.86 -11.60 0.71
N GLY A 2 -7.94 -11.32 1.46
CA GLY A 2 -8.84 -12.37 1.96
C GLY A 2 -9.75 -13.00 0.88
N GLU A 3 -10.34 -14.15 1.21
CA GLU A 3 -11.16 -14.97 0.30
C GLU A 3 -12.33 -14.22 -0.37
N SER A 4 -12.91 -13.22 0.32
CA SER A 4 -14.03 -12.42 -0.19
C SER A 4 -13.68 -11.53 -1.39
N HIS A 5 -12.40 -11.23 -1.61
CA HIS A 5 -11.94 -10.33 -2.68
C HIS A 5 -11.33 -11.07 -3.88
N ALA A 6 -11.20 -12.40 -3.79
CA ALA A 6 -10.48 -13.19 -4.80
C ALA A 6 -11.11 -13.10 -6.20
N ASP A 7 -12.44 -13.16 -6.28
CA ASP A 7 -13.14 -13.08 -7.57
C ASP A 7 -13.10 -11.67 -8.16
N ALA A 8 -13.36 -10.64 -7.33
CA ALA A 8 -13.23 -9.25 -7.76
C ALA A 8 -11.82 -8.92 -8.28
N CYS A 9 -10.78 -9.45 -7.64
CA CYS A 9 -9.40 -9.30 -8.09
C CYS A 9 -9.17 -9.98 -9.44
N ALA A 10 -9.55 -11.24 -9.58
CA ALA A 10 -9.39 -11.99 -10.82
C ALA A 10 -10.14 -11.34 -11.99
N ASP A 11 -11.31 -10.77 -11.71
CA ASP A 11 -12.13 -10.09 -12.71
C ASP A 11 -11.58 -8.70 -13.08
N ALA A 12 -10.81 -8.05 -12.20
CA ALA A 12 -10.10 -6.81 -12.50
C ALA A 12 -8.87 -7.03 -13.42
N VAL A 13 -8.31 -8.24 -13.45
CA VAL A 13 -7.17 -8.63 -14.30
C VAL A 13 -7.47 -9.87 -15.15
N PRO A 14 -8.47 -9.83 -16.04
CA PRO A 14 -8.98 -11.02 -16.73
C PRO A 14 -7.98 -11.66 -17.71
N HIS A 15 -6.89 -10.95 -18.03
CA HIS A 15 -5.80 -11.42 -18.89
C HIS A 15 -4.74 -12.23 -18.12
N LEU A 16 -4.76 -12.22 -16.78
CA LEU A 16 -3.87 -13.03 -15.96
C LEU A 16 -4.54 -14.37 -15.59
N PRO A 17 -3.77 -15.47 -15.55
CA PRO A 17 -4.28 -16.75 -15.05
C PRO A 17 -4.82 -16.61 -13.61
N ARG A 18 -6.00 -17.17 -13.32
CA ARG A 18 -6.59 -17.12 -11.97
C ARG A 18 -5.68 -17.77 -10.91
N GLU A 19 -4.83 -18.71 -11.31
CA GLU A 19 -3.81 -19.33 -10.46
C GLU A 19 -2.69 -18.38 -10.01
N HIS A 20 -2.56 -17.19 -10.62
CA HIS A 20 -1.65 -16.15 -10.12
C HIS A 20 -2.28 -15.31 -9.00
N VAL A 21 -3.57 -15.47 -8.72
CA VAL A 21 -4.24 -14.80 -7.60
C VAL A 21 -3.98 -15.58 -6.33
N LEU A 22 -3.10 -15.06 -5.48
CA LEU A 22 -2.81 -15.62 -4.16
C LEU A 22 -3.86 -15.14 -3.15
N VAL A 23 -4.58 -16.10 -2.58
CA VAL A 23 -5.62 -15.83 -1.56
C VAL A 23 -5.04 -16.12 -0.18
N GLU A 24 -5.03 -15.10 0.68
CA GLU A 24 -4.66 -15.25 2.08
C GLU A 24 -5.83 -15.87 2.86
N PRO A 25 -5.57 -16.89 3.70
CA PRO A 25 -6.61 -17.47 4.56
C PRO A 25 -7.18 -16.49 5.58
N GLU A 26 -6.35 -15.57 6.04
CA GLU A 26 -6.67 -14.53 7.01
C GLU A 26 -5.83 -13.29 6.69
N VAL A 27 -6.38 -12.10 6.90
CA VAL A 27 -5.66 -10.84 6.67
C VAL A 27 -4.65 -10.63 7.80
N LYS A 28 -3.35 -10.71 7.47
CA LYS A 28 -2.24 -10.53 8.43
C LYS A 28 -1.33 -9.35 8.06
N ASN A 29 -1.86 -8.34 7.37
CA ASN A 29 -1.14 -7.15 6.89
C ASN A 29 -0.04 -7.52 5.86
N THR A 30 0.81 -6.56 5.45
CA THR A 30 1.63 -6.69 4.22
C THR A 30 2.80 -7.65 4.33
N ALA A 31 3.35 -7.92 5.53
CA ALA A 31 4.52 -8.79 5.65
C ALA A 31 4.21 -10.24 5.23
N ALA A 32 3.07 -10.80 5.67
CA ALA A 32 2.66 -12.16 5.33
C ALA A 32 2.31 -12.30 3.84
N ALA A 33 1.61 -11.30 3.28
CA ALA A 33 1.27 -11.27 1.86
C ALA A 33 2.52 -11.26 0.97
N ILE A 34 3.51 -10.40 1.30
CA ILE A 34 4.77 -10.31 0.56
C ILE A 34 5.61 -11.58 0.73
N ALA A 35 5.63 -12.20 1.92
CA ALA A 35 6.33 -13.45 2.14
C ALA A 35 5.77 -14.59 1.27
N LEU A 36 4.44 -14.70 1.21
CA LEU A 36 3.75 -15.68 0.36
C LEU A 36 4.05 -15.46 -1.13
N ALA A 37 4.03 -14.19 -1.57
CA ALA A 37 4.35 -13.82 -2.95
C ALA A 37 5.82 -14.09 -3.29
N ALA A 38 6.76 -13.76 -2.40
CA ALA A 38 8.17 -14.02 -2.59
C ALA A 38 8.46 -15.52 -2.76
N MET A 39 7.86 -16.36 -1.91
CA MET A 39 7.95 -17.82 -2.05
C MET A 39 7.41 -18.29 -3.40
N ALA A 40 6.25 -17.79 -3.83
CA ALA A 40 5.64 -18.18 -5.11
C ALA A 40 6.50 -17.76 -6.33
N VAL A 41 7.03 -16.54 -6.31
CA VAL A 41 7.92 -16.03 -7.36
C VAL A 41 9.22 -16.82 -7.38
N ARG A 42 9.87 -17.02 -6.22
CA ARG A 42 11.14 -17.78 -6.11
C ARG A 42 11.03 -19.20 -6.66
N ARG A 43 9.90 -19.88 -6.40
CA ARG A 43 9.66 -21.25 -6.92
C ARG A 43 9.49 -21.29 -8.44
N SER A 44 9.03 -20.19 -9.02
CA SER A 44 8.86 -20.05 -10.47
C SER A 44 10.17 -19.64 -11.15
N ASP A 45 10.88 -18.68 -10.57
CA ASP A 45 12.20 -18.21 -10.99
C ASP A 45 12.99 -17.67 -9.79
N SER A 46 14.08 -18.34 -9.43
CA SER A 46 14.93 -17.96 -8.29
C SER A 46 15.75 -16.69 -8.52
N ASN A 47 15.89 -16.25 -9.78
CA ASN A 47 16.63 -15.05 -10.16
C ASN A 47 15.73 -13.85 -10.46
N ALA A 48 14.41 -14.01 -10.37
CA ALA A 48 13.47 -12.94 -10.65
C ALA A 48 13.67 -11.73 -9.72
N ILE A 49 13.35 -10.55 -10.25
CA ILE A 49 13.13 -9.34 -9.46
C ILE A 49 11.63 -9.21 -9.24
N MET A 50 11.23 -9.05 -7.97
CA MET A 50 9.85 -8.86 -7.58
C MET A 50 9.56 -7.38 -7.35
N VAL A 51 8.51 -6.89 -7.98
CA VAL A 51 7.96 -5.55 -7.78
C VAL A 51 6.68 -5.67 -6.97
N VAL A 52 6.63 -5.01 -5.82
CA VAL A 52 5.48 -4.99 -4.90
C VAL A 52 4.83 -3.62 -5.00
N LEU A 53 3.56 -3.59 -5.41
CA LEU A 53 2.77 -2.38 -5.59
C LEU A 53 1.44 -2.50 -4.82
N PRO A 54 1.05 -1.48 -4.04
CA PRO A 54 -0.31 -1.37 -3.53
C PRO A 54 -1.31 -1.17 -4.67
N ALA A 55 -2.49 -1.78 -4.55
CA ALA A 55 -3.51 -1.79 -5.61
C ALA A 55 -4.43 -0.55 -5.59
N ASP A 56 -4.35 0.23 -4.52
CA ASP A 56 -5.22 1.34 -4.15
C ASP A 56 -4.53 2.71 -4.24
N HIS A 57 -3.34 2.79 -4.84
CA HIS A 57 -2.65 4.04 -5.09
C HIS A 57 -3.07 4.68 -6.42
N PHE A 58 -3.07 6.01 -6.47
CA PHE A 58 -3.19 6.79 -7.70
C PHE A 58 -1.83 7.25 -8.18
N VAL A 59 -1.61 7.17 -9.51
CA VAL A 59 -0.40 7.64 -10.17
C VAL A 59 -0.80 8.38 -11.44
N ARG A 60 -0.49 9.67 -11.51
CA ARG A 60 -0.85 10.53 -12.65
C ARG A 60 0.02 10.27 -13.89
N ASN A 61 1.32 10.05 -13.70
CA ASN A 61 2.29 9.85 -14.78
C ASN A 61 2.87 8.43 -14.70
N SER A 62 2.27 7.50 -15.45
CA SER A 62 2.70 6.09 -15.48
C SER A 62 4.09 5.90 -16.08
N ASP A 63 4.47 6.68 -17.09
CA ASP A 63 5.80 6.57 -17.72
C ASP A 63 6.92 6.91 -16.73
N ALA A 64 6.71 7.94 -15.91
CA ALA A 64 7.65 8.30 -14.85
C ALA A 64 7.77 7.21 -13.77
N LEU A 65 6.66 6.53 -13.44
CA LEU A 65 6.70 5.38 -12.54
C LEU A 65 7.46 4.20 -13.16
N VAL A 66 7.18 3.87 -14.42
CA VAL A 66 7.86 2.77 -15.12
C VAL A 66 9.37 3.02 -15.19
N ALA A 67 9.81 4.22 -15.56
CA ALA A 67 11.23 4.57 -15.59
C ALA A 67 11.91 4.45 -14.20
N ALA A 68 11.19 4.81 -13.13
CA ALA A 68 11.69 4.64 -11.77
C ALA A 68 11.77 3.16 -11.37
N LEU A 69 10.79 2.33 -11.77
CA LEU A 69 10.80 0.89 -11.54
C LEU A 69 11.90 0.16 -12.32
N GLU A 70 12.20 0.59 -13.55
CA GLU A 70 13.34 0.08 -14.33
C GLU A 70 14.66 0.37 -13.59
N SER A 71 14.86 1.62 -13.16
CA SER A 71 16.04 1.99 -12.36
C SER A 71 16.12 1.20 -11.03
N ALA A 72 14.98 1.01 -10.36
CA ALA A 72 14.90 0.23 -9.13
C ALA A 72 15.22 -1.26 -9.37
N THR A 73 14.85 -1.81 -10.53
CA THR A 73 15.14 -3.20 -10.91
C THR A 73 16.64 -3.40 -11.09
N GLU A 74 17.34 -2.51 -11.80
CA GLU A 74 18.80 -2.54 -11.95
C GLU A 74 19.52 -2.49 -10.60
N ILE A 75 19.03 -1.65 -9.68
CA ILE A 75 19.58 -1.55 -8.33
C ILE A 75 19.37 -2.85 -7.54
N ALA A 76 18.18 -3.44 -7.61
CA ALA A 76 17.78 -4.63 -6.88
C ALA A 76 18.60 -5.88 -7.26
N GLU A 77 19.24 -5.90 -8.43
CA GLU A 77 20.16 -6.96 -8.84
C GLU A 77 21.39 -7.10 -7.90
N ARG A 78 21.62 -6.12 -7.02
CA ARG A 78 22.74 -6.10 -6.07
C ARG A 78 22.38 -6.58 -4.66
N ASP A 79 21.31 -7.36 -4.51
CA ASP A 79 20.77 -7.82 -3.22
C ASP A 79 20.32 -6.67 -2.29
N VAL A 80 19.83 -5.58 -2.88
CA VAL A 80 19.32 -4.40 -2.17
C VAL A 80 17.79 -4.40 -2.24
N ILE A 81 17.13 -4.03 -1.14
CA ILE A 81 15.70 -3.71 -1.18
C ILE A 81 15.56 -2.26 -1.64
N VAL A 82 14.86 -2.03 -2.73
CA VAL A 82 14.61 -0.67 -3.25
C VAL A 82 13.20 -0.24 -2.87
N THR A 83 13.06 0.99 -2.40
CA THR A 83 11.76 1.65 -2.21
C THR A 83 11.66 2.88 -3.11
N LEU A 84 10.45 3.25 -3.49
CA LEU A 84 10.20 4.50 -4.22
C LEU A 84 9.88 5.62 -3.24
N GLY A 85 10.60 6.74 -3.38
CA GLY A 85 10.47 7.91 -2.53
C GLY A 85 9.75 9.06 -3.24
N ILE A 86 8.72 9.62 -2.63
CA ILE A 86 8.01 10.80 -3.15
C ILE A 86 8.51 12.04 -2.42
N GLU A 87 8.77 13.13 -3.15
CA GLU A 87 9.17 14.39 -2.52
C GLU A 87 8.01 14.95 -1.67
N PRO A 88 8.20 15.16 -0.35
CA PRO A 88 7.15 15.68 0.51
C PRO A 88 6.82 17.13 0.13
N THR A 89 5.54 17.41 -0.09
CA THR A 89 5.05 18.76 -0.39
C THR A 89 4.35 19.41 0.80
N TYR A 90 4.02 18.63 1.83
CA TYR A 90 3.40 19.07 3.07
C TYR A 90 3.77 18.12 4.24
N PRO A 91 3.51 18.47 5.51
CA PRO A 91 3.89 17.63 6.65
C PRO A 91 2.82 16.56 6.94
N GLU A 92 2.73 15.54 6.10
CA GLU A 92 1.81 14.40 6.30
C GLU A 92 2.20 13.56 7.53
N THR A 93 1.23 13.15 8.33
CA THR A 93 1.45 12.28 9.50
C THR A 93 1.02 10.84 9.24
N GLY A 94 0.23 10.61 8.19
CA GLY A 94 -0.23 9.29 7.77
C GLY A 94 0.80 8.45 7.01
N TYR A 95 1.88 9.06 6.51
CA TYR A 95 2.91 8.37 5.70
C TYR A 95 4.16 8.04 6.50
N GLY A 96 4.87 7.01 6.04
CA GLY A 96 6.27 6.79 6.41
C GLY A 96 7.18 7.79 5.70
N TYR A 97 8.27 8.18 6.37
CA TYR A 97 9.34 9.01 5.81
C TYR A 97 10.63 8.21 5.71
N ILE A 98 11.37 8.42 4.63
CA ILE A 98 12.64 7.79 4.31
C ILE A 98 13.70 8.86 4.37
N LYS A 99 14.64 8.77 5.30
CA LYS A 99 15.82 9.64 5.31
C LYS A 99 16.84 9.13 4.30
N ARG A 100 17.16 9.94 3.30
CA ARG A 100 18.19 9.61 2.32
C ARG A 100 19.58 9.82 2.91
N GLY A 101 20.50 8.94 2.57
CA GLY A 101 21.92 9.04 2.86
C GLY A 101 22.73 9.48 1.65
N ALA A 102 23.93 8.91 1.55
CA ALA A 102 24.80 9.10 0.39
C ALA A 102 24.13 8.59 -0.89
N THR A 103 24.45 9.26 -2.00
CA THR A 103 24.08 8.79 -3.35
C THR A 103 24.60 7.37 -3.56
N ASP A 104 23.79 6.53 -4.19
CA ASP A 104 24.21 5.20 -4.57
C ASP A 104 25.39 5.31 -5.57
N PRO A 105 26.49 4.59 -5.33
CA PRO A 105 27.70 4.74 -6.14
C PRO A 105 27.55 4.23 -7.58
N THR A 106 26.48 3.49 -7.89
CA THR A 106 26.24 2.90 -9.22
C THR A 106 25.11 3.58 -9.98
N VAL A 107 24.10 4.11 -9.27
CA VAL A 107 22.95 4.81 -9.87
C VAL A 107 22.84 6.18 -9.23
N ALA A 108 23.29 7.21 -9.96
CA ALA A 108 23.41 8.58 -9.45
C ALA A 108 22.07 9.19 -8.98
N THR A 109 20.94 8.65 -9.43
CA THR A 109 19.60 9.10 -9.05
C THR A 109 19.05 8.41 -7.80
N ALA A 110 19.72 7.36 -7.29
CA ALA A 110 19.30 6.66 -6.09
C ALA A 110 20.15 7.06 -4.88
N PHE A 111 19.60 6.85 -3.68
CA PHE A 111 20.30 7.10 -2.42
C PHE A 111 20.23 5.87 -1.53
N ALA A 112 21.25 5.64 -0.71
CA ALA A 112 21.12 4.73 0.42
C ALA A 112 20.05 5.27 1.39
N VAL A 113 19.37 4.39 2.12
CA VAL A 113 18.45 4.79 3.19
C VAL A 113 19.18 4.78 4.52
N GLU A 114 19.17 5.91 5.23
CA GLU A 114 19.75 6.01 6.58
C GLU A 114 18.76 5.60 7.67
N ALA A 115 17.49 5.95 7.50
CA ALA A 115 16.45 5.68 8.49
C ALA A 115 15.06 5.69 7.87
N PHE A 116 14.15 4.93 8.47
CA PHE A 116 12.71 5.05 8.28
C PHE A 116 12.09 5.73 9.50
N VAL A 117 11.07 6.54 9.27
CA VAL A 117 10.25 7.16 10.30
C VAL A 117 8.79 6.91 9.94
N GLU A 118 8.17 5.92 10.55
CA GLU A 118 6.78 5.59 10.30
C GLU A 118 5.84 6.54 11.06
N LYS A 119 4.90 7.17 10.34
CA LYS A 119 3.78 7.96 10.88
C LYS A 119 4.18 8.93 12.01
N PRO A 120 4.99 9.96 11.68
CA PRO A 120 5.51 10.91 12.66
C PRO A 120 4.38 11.75 13.30
N THR A 121 4.66 12.36 14.46
CA THR A 121 3.80 13.42 15.01
C THR A 121 3.78 14.63 14.08
N ALA A 122 2.78 15.50 14.19
CA ALA A 122 2.67 16.70 13.37
C ALA A 122 3.92 17.59 13.45
N GLU A 123 4.47 17.78 14.66
CA GLU A 123 5.70 18.56 14.87
C GLU A 123 6.89 17.91 14.19
N ARG A 124 6.97 16.58 14.23
CA ARG A 124 8.05 15.83 13.60
C ARG A 124 7.92 15.85 12.07
N ALA A 125 6.71 15.73 11.52
CA ALA A 125 6.46 15.83 10.08
C ALA A 125 6.92 17.18 9.50
N VAL A 126 6.68 18.29 10.21
CA VAL A 126 7.18 19.62 9.84
C VAL A 126 8.71 19.65 9.78
N GLN A 127 9.38 19.06 10.77
CA GLN A 127 10.85 19.00 10.77
C GLN A 127 11.40 18.18 9.61
N LEU A 128 10.78 17.03 9.32
CA LEU A 128 11.19 16.13 8.22
C LEU A 128 11.04 16.83 6.85
N LEU A 129 9.93 17.54 6.65
CA LEU A 129 9.69 18.35 5.44
C LEU A 129 10.76 19.43 5.26
N LEU A 130 11.08 20.17 6.33
CA LEU A 130 12.07 21.26 6.26
C LEU A 130 13.50 20.78 6.03
N GLY A 131 13.82 19.53 6.39
CA GLY A 131 15.14 18.94 6.23
C GLY A 131 15.58 18.75 4.77
N LYS A 132 14.63 18.59 3.83
CA LYS A 132 14.87 18.34 2.39
C LYS A 132 15.78 17.13 2.08
N ASP A 133 15.92 16.25 3.05
CA ASP A 133 16.65 14.99 3.02
C ASP A 133 15.73 13.78 3.26
N HIS A 134 14.41 14.01 3.24
CA HIS A 134 13.42 12.96 3.42
C HIS A 134 12.49 12.83 2.22
N TYR A 135 12.09 11.59 1.94
CA TYR A 135 11.04 11.24 1.00
C TYR A 135 9.87 10.59 1.74
N TRP A 136 8.65 10.73 1.25
CA TRP A 136 7.57 9.84 1.66
C TRP A 136 7.81 8.44 1.11
N ASN A 137 7.55 7.43 1.94
CA ASN A 137 7.54 6.03 1.53
C ASN A 137 6.26 5.75 0.74
N ALA A 138 6.40 5.43 -0.55
CA ALA A 138 5.27 5.16 -1.42
C ALA A 138 4.66 3.76 -1.20
N GLY A 139 5.15 2.96 -0.24
CA GLY A 139 4.70 1.58 -0.01
C GLY A 139 5.01 0.62 -1.17
N MET A 140 5.89 1.04 -2.09
CA MET A 140 6.30 0.27 -3.27
C MET A 140 7.72 -0.23 -3.07
N PHE A 141 7.94 -1.52 -3.34
CA PHE A 141 9.23 -2.17 -3.12
C PHE A 141 9.69 -2.96 -4.35
N VAL A 142 10.99 -2.93 -4.64
CA VAL A 142 11.62 -3.72 -5.70
C VAL A 142 12.80 -4.48 -5.12
N MET A 143 12.76 -5.80 -5.22
CA MET A 143 13.78 -6.67 -4.58
C MET A 143 13.76 -8.07 -5.18
N ARG A 144 14.87 -8.80 -5.07
CA ARG A 144 14.84 -10.26 -5.27
C ARG A 144 14.01 -10.93 -4.16
N PRO A 145 13.24 -12.00 -4.47
CA PRO A 145 12.54 -12.79 -3.45
C PRO A 145 13.46 -13.29 -2.33
N ILE A 146 14.67 -13.76 -2.66
CA ILE A 146 15.60 -14.27 -1.65
C ILE A 146 16.06 -13.18 -0.66
N VAL A 147 16.14 -11.93 -1.10
CA VAL A 147 16.55 -10.80 -0.26
C VAL A 147 15.48 -10.49 0.79
N VAL A 148 14.20 -10.48 0.39
CA VAL A 148 13.11 -10.22 1.33
C VAL A 148 12.89 -11.41 2.27
N GLU A 149 13.03 -12.65 1.79
CA GLU A 149 12.99 -13.84 2.64
C GLU A 149 14.13 -13.83 3.68
N ASP A 150 15.35 -13.45 3.29
CA ASP A 150 16.48 -13.30 4.20
C ASP A 150 16.26 -12.19 5.24
N ALA A 151 15.60 -11.10 4.85
CA ALA A 151 15.25 -10.01 5.75
C ALA A 151 14.13 -10.45 6.73
N ILE A 152 13.11 -11.15 6.25
CA ILE A 152 12.04 -11.76 7.07
C ILE A 152 12.61 -12.76 8.07
N ARG A 153 13.53 -13.65 7.65
CA ARG A 153 14.16 -14.63 8.54
C ARG A 153 14.88 -14.01 9.72
N ARG A 154 15.54 -12.87 9.50
CA ARG A 154 16.27 -12.15 10.54
C ARG A 154 15.34 -11.37 11.46
N SER A 155 14.28 -10.80 10.92
CA SER A 155 13.44 -9.82 11.63
C SER A 155 12.13 -10.39 12.20
N LEU A 156 11.61 -11.45 11.57
CA LEU A 156 10.32 -12.10 11.83
C LEU A 156 10.46 -13.64 11.76
N PRO A 157 11.20 -14.28 12.68
CA PRO A 157 11.49 -15.71 12.63
C PRO A 157 10.25 -16.62 12.69
N ASN A 158 9.18 -16.17 13.35
CA ASN A 158 7.90 -16.88 13.37
C ASN A 158 7.28 -16.93 11.97
N LEU A 159 7.34 -15.82 11.22
CA LEU A 159 6.86 -15.74 9.84
C LEU A 159 7.68 -16.63 8.90
N ASP A 160 9.02 -16.57 8.98
CA ASP A 160 9.90 -17.46 8.17
C ASP A 160 9.59 -18.94 8.47
N SER A 161 9.46 -19.31 9.74
CA SER A 161 9.16 -20.69 10.13
C SER A 161 7.80 -21.17 9.62
N ALA A 162 6.78 -20.32 9.66
CA ALA A 162 5.46 -20.62 9.12
C ALA A 162 5.51 -20.77 7.59
N MET A 163 6.20 -19.87 6.88
CA MET A 163 6.35 -19.93 5.42
C MET A 163 7.08 -21.18 4.97
N ARG A 164 8.12 -21.63 5.69
CA ARG A 164 8.78 -22.92 5.43
C ARG A 164 7.84 -24.11 5.56
N ARG A 165 7.03 -24.15 6.63
CA ARG A 165 6.03 -25.22 6.82
C ARG A 165 4.95 -25.21 5.75
N ILE A 166 4.56 -24.02 5.28
CA ILE A 166 3.64 -23.86 4.14
C ILE A 166 4.32 -24.37 2.85
N GLU A 167 5.58 -24.02 2.62
CA GLU A 167 6.34 -24.46 1.44
C GLU A 167 6.43 -25.99 1.37
N ASP A 168 6.79 -26.63 2.48
CA ASP A 168 6.90 -28.10 2.62
C ASP A 168 5.55 -28.79 2.39
N ALA A 169 4.45 -28.17 2.83
CA ALA A 169 3.10 -28.70 2.68
C ALA A 169 2.55 -28.58 1.25
N VAL A 170 3.16 -27.75 0.39
CA VAL A 170 2.75 -27.54 -1.00
C VAL A 170 3.87 -27.99 -1.96
N PRO A 171 4.16 -29.30 -2.07
CA PRO A 171 5.38 -29.75 -2.73
C PRO A 171 5.36 -29.65 -4.27
N HIS A 172 4.19 -29.69 -4.95
CA HIS A 172 4.12 -29.75 -6.42
C HIS A 172 2.93 -28.98 -7.03
N GLY A 173 2.78 -27.69 -6.72
CA GLY A 173 1.75 -26.86 -7.34
C GLY A 173 2.00 -25.36 -7.16
N ASN A 174 1.38 -24.56 -8.03
CA ASN A 174 1.31 -23.11 -7.86
C ASN A 174 0.51 -22.80 -6.57
N ILE A 175 1.03 -21.98 -5.67
CA ILE A 175 0.38 -21.65 -4.39
C ILE A 175 -1.02 -21.04 -4.62
N GLY A 176 -1.25 -20.35 -5.74
CA GLY A 176 -2.58 -19.84 -6.10
C GLY A 176 -3.58 -20.91 -6.55
N SER A 177 -3.15 -22.15 -6.78
CA SER A 177 -4.03 -23.29 -7.12
C SER A 177 -4.70 -23.96 -5.91
N LEU A 178 -4.41 -23.48 -4.68
CA LEU A 178 -5.04 -23.97 -3.44
C LEU A 178 -6.55 -23.70 -3.39
N ARG A 179 -7.06 -22.82 -4.26
CA ARG A 179 -8.50 -22.59 -4.47
C ARG A 179 -9.08 -23.73 -5.35
N GLY A 180 -9.72 -24.71 -4.73
CA GLY A 180 -10.71 -25.56 -5.41
C GLY A 180 -10.26 -26.93 -5.94
N ARG A 181 -9.03 -27.39 -5.73
CA ARG A 181 -8.68 -28.81 -5.96
C ARG A 181 -9.10 -29.67 -4.75
N VAL A 182 -10.41 -29.90 -4.65
CA VAL A 182 -11.06 -30.75 -3.64
C VAL A 182 -10.70 -32.22 -3.95
N GLY A 183 -9.54 -32.67 -3.48
CA GLY A 183 -9.12 -34.07 -3.64
C GLY A 183 -7.76 -34.36 -3.03
N ASP A 184 -6.71 -33.69 -3.54
CA ASP A 184 -5.31 -34.06 -3.25
C ASP A 184 -4.58 -33.13 -2.25
N PHE A 185 -5.20 -32.02 -1.82
CA PHE A 185 -4.51 -30.98 -1.04
C PHE A 185 -5.28 -30.51 0.22
N ARG A 186 -6.23 -31.31 0.74
CA ARG A 186 -6.95 -30.95 1.97
C ARG A 186 -6.00 -30.67 3.14
N ASP A 187 -5.01 -31.54 3.32
CA ASP A 187 -3.99 -31.41 4.38
C ASP A 187 -3.15 -30.14 4.19
N ALA A 188 -2.79 -29.81 2.95
CA ALA A 188 -2.02 -28.59 2.65
C ALA A 188 -2.82 -27.32 2.96
N ASN A 189 -4.11 -27.29 2.61
CA ASN A 189 -4.99 -26.16 2.92
C ASN A 189 -5.21 -25.97 4.43
N GLU A 190 -5.33 -27.07 5.19
CA GLU A 190 -5.42 -27.00 6.65
C GLU A 190 -4.12 -26.53 7.29
N ILE A 191 -2.97 -26.98 6.78
CA ILE A 191 -1.66 -26.49 7.22
C ILE A 191 -1.55 -24.99 6.94
N VAL A 192 -1.84 -24.55 5.72
CA VAL A 192 -1.77 -23.12 5.35
C VAL A 192 -2.65 -22.27 6.27
N LYS A 193 -3.90 -22.70 6.52
CA LYS A 193 -4.81 -22.02 7.46
C LYS A 193 -4.26 -21.97 8.88
N ARG A 194 -3.77 -23.09 9.41
CA ARG A 194 -3.22 -23.18 10.76
C ARG A 194 -2.00 -22.29 10.93
N GLU A 195 -1.07 -22.34 9.99
CA GLU A 195 0.15 -21.54 10.03
C GLU A 195 -0.18 -20.05 9.91
N TYR A 196 -1.08 -19.64 9.00
CA TYR A 196 -1.52 -18.25 8.88
C TYR A 196 -2.19 -17.75 10.15
N HIS A 197 -3.08 -18.53 10.77
CA HIS A 197 -3.80 -18.13 11.98
C HIS A 197 -2.84 -17.76 13.12
N GLY A 198 -1.73 -18.50 13.24
CA GLY A 198 -0.69 -18.25 14.26
C GLY A 198 0.24 -17.07 13.96
N LEU A 199 0.09 -16.38 12.82
CA LEU A 199 0.91 -15.22 12.48
C LEU A 199 0.43 -13.95 13.18
N ASP A 200 1.40 -13.12 13.54
CA ASP A 200 1.17 -11.74 13.92
C ASP A 200 0.73 -10.92 12.71
N SER A 201 -0.22 -10.00 12.91
CA SER A 201 -0.60 -9.03 11.87
C SER A 201 0.36 -7.85 11.87
N ILE A 202 1.34 -7.84 10.96
CA ILE A 202 2.43 -6.85 10.91
C ILE A 202 2.70 -6.37 9.48
N SER A 203 2.96 -5.06 9.30
CA SER A 203 3.37 -4.53 8.00
C SER A 203 4.82 -4.88 7.69
N ILE A 204 5.15 -4.92 6.40
CA ILE A 204 6.53 -5.12 5.95
C ILE A 204 7.44 -3.96 6.39
N ASP A 205 6.91 -2.73 6.45
CA ASP A 205 7.63 -1.54 6.87
C ASP A 205 8.19 -1.70 8.29
N HIS A 206 7.32 -1.97 9.24
CA HIS A 206 7.68 -2.16 10.65
C HIS A 206 8.37 -3.52 10.90
N GLY A 207 7.92 -4.56 10.21
CA GLY A 207 8.41 -5.91 10.38
C GLY A 207 9.82 -6.12 9.83
N VAL A 208 10.14 -5.46 8.71
CA VAL A 208 11.35 -5.73 7.91
C VAL A 208 12.11 -4.46 7.55
N MET A 209 11.46 -3.45 6.96
CA MET A 209 12.17 -2.30 6.35
C MET A 209 12.96 -1.49 7.37
N GLU A 210 12.40 -1.23 8.57
CA GLU A 210 13.11 -0.53 9.65
C GLU A 210 14.37 -1.26 10.15
N LYS A 211 14.49 -2.56 9.89
CA LYS A 211 15.56 -3.44 10.40
C LYS A 211 16.49 -3.94 9.31
N ALA A 212 16.12 -3.75 8.04
CA ALA A 212 16.89 -4.23 6.91
C ALA A 212 18.17 -3.39 6.71
N ARG A 213 19.25 -4.06 6.32
CA ARG A 213 20.60 -3.46 6.33
C ARG A 213 20.98 -2.75 5.03
N ALA A 214 20.37 -3.13 3.92
CA ALA A 214 20.73 -2.67 2.59
C ALA A 214 19.45 -2.25 1.87
N ILE A 215 19.18 -0.95 1.95
CA ILE A 215 17.99 -0.35 1.36
C ILE A 215 18.42 0.87 0.55
N ALA A 216 17.87 0.98 -0.65
CA ALA A 216 18.01 2.14 -1.50
C ALA A 216 16.64 2.80 -1.72
N VAL A 217 16.65 4.11 -1.91
CA VAL A 217 15.48 4.89 -2.32
C VAL A 217 15.72 5.48 -3.70
N VAL A 218 14.77 5.25 -4.61
CA VAL A 218 14.69 5.92 -5.92
C VAL A 218 13.64 7.01 -5.81
N PRO A 219 14.02 8.30 -5.86
CA PRO A 219 13.06 9.39 -5.90
C PRO A 219 12.24 9.33 -7.19
N VAL A 220 10.93 9.54 -7.10
CA VAL A 220 10.05 9.58 -8.27
C VAL A 220 9.05 10.73 -8.17
N SER A 221 8.85 11.41 -9.30
CA SER A 221 7.84 12.45 -9.46
C SER A 221 6.81 12.00 -10.50
N CYS A 222 5.85 11.19 -10.05
CA CYS A 222 4.82 10.59 -10.91
C CYS A 222 3.39 11.07 -10.56
N GLY A 223 3.27 12.09 -9.70
CA GLY A 223 1.97 12.53 -9.18
C GLY A 223 1.27 11.44 -8.37
N TRP A 224 2.04 10.78 -7.50
CA TRP A 224 1.57 9.70 -6.63
C TRP A 224 0.65 10.22 -5.51
N SER A 225 -0.33 9.39 -5.15
CA SER A 225 -1.19 9.54 -3.99
C SER A 225 -1.61 8.16 -3.47
N ASP A 226 -1.60 7.98 -2.15
CA ASP A 226 -2.14 6.78 -1.47
C ASP A 226 -3.68 6.72 -1.51
N ILE A 227 -4.37 7.77 -2.00
CA ILE A 227 -5.84 7.92 -1.99
C ILE A 227 -6.48 7.90 -0.58
N GLY A 228 -5.79 7.36 0.44
CA GLY A 228 -6.26 7.18 1.82
C GLY A 228 -6.37 8.45 2.65
N SER A 229 -5.86 9.59 2.17
CA SER A 229 -6.18 10.91 2.73
C SER A 229 -6.97 11.71 1.70
N TRP A 230 -8.13 12.24 2.09
CA TRP A 230 -8.97 13.07 1.21
C TRP A 230 -8.27 14.36 0.76
N ASN A 231 -7.22 14.80 1.48
CA ASN A 231 -6.29 15.83 0.99
C ASN A 231 -5.65 15.45 -0.35
N ALA A 232 -5.50 14.16 -0.63
CA ALA A 232 -4.95 13.65 -1.86
C ALA A 232 -5.96 13.63 -3.02
N THR A 233 -7.27 13.82 -2.79
CA THR A 233 -8.26 13.93 -3.88
C THR A 233 -8.01 15.17 -4.76
N GLY A 234 -7.48 16.26 -4.19
CA GLY A 234 -7.04 17.43 -4.97
C GLY A 234 -5.80 17.20 -5.83
N SER A 235 -5.11 16.07 -5.66
CA SER A 235 -4.03 15.63 -6.55
C SER A 235 -4.53 14.78 -7.72
N VAL A 236 -5.81 14.37 -7.72
CA VAL A 236 -6.44 13.50 -8.73
C VAL A 236 -7.37 14.32 -9.63
N ILE A 237 -8.10 15.27 -9.05
CA ILE A 237 -9.07 16.13 -9.74
C ILE A 237 -8.64 17.58 -9.56
N ASP A 238 -8.64 18.33 -10.66
CA ASP A 238 -8.20 19.73 -10.65
C ASP A 238 -9.11 20.58 -9.77
N ALA A 239 -8.50 21.32 -8.84
CA ALA A 239 -9.22 22.23 -7.96
C ALA A 239 -9.67 23.50 -8.71
N ASP A 240 -10.76 24.11 -8.25
CA ASP A 240 -11.16 25.44 -8.69
C ASP A 240 -10.24 26.54 -8.13
N LYS A 241 -10.53 27.80 -8.49
CA LYS A 241 -9.77 28.99 -8.06
C LYS A 241 -9.73 29.20 -6.53
N ASP A 242 -10.67 28.61 -5.80
CA ASP A 242 -10.81 28.72 -4.34
C ASP A 242 -10.28 27.46 -3.63
N GLY A 243 -9.64 26.56 -4.38
CA GLY A 243 -9.03 25.32 -3.88
C GLY A 243 -10.03 24.19 -3.68
N ASN A 244 -11.27 24.31 -4.18
CA ASN A 244 -12.29 23.27 -4.02
C ASN A 244 -12.17 22.19 -5.10
N VAL A 245 -12.38 20.95 -4.70
CA VAL A 245 -12.37 19.78 -5.59
C VAL A 245 -13.78 19.22 -5.61
N VAL A 246 -14.39 19.10 -6.79
CA VAL A 246 -15.77 18.62 -6.95
C VAL A 246 -15.81 17.44 -7.90
N GLN A 247 -16.42 16.35 -7.45
CA GLN A 247 -16.80 15.21 -8.28
C GLN A 247 -18.30 14.94 -8.10
N GLY A 248 -19.06 15.02 -9.20
CA GLY A 248 -20.52 14.93 -9.16
C GLY A 248 -21.18 16.32 -9.20
N GLU A 249 -22.44 16.41 -8.76
CA GLU A 249 -23.19 17.67 -8.76
C GLU A 249 -23.09 18.37 -7.40
N ALA A 250 -22.54 19.59 -7.38
CA ALA A 250 -22.46 20.40 -6.17
C ALA A 250 -22.69 21.89 -6.43
N ILE A 251 -23.24 22.59 -5.43
CA ILE A 251 -23.43 24.04 -5.43
C ILE A 251 -22.60 24.61 -4.27
N LEU A 252 -21.58 25.39 -4.61
CA LEU A 252 -20.67 26.01 -3.65
C LEU A 252 -20.93 27.52 -3.53
N ARG A 253 -21.02 28.05 -2.31
CA ARG A 253 -21.03 29.49 -2.03
C ARG A 253 -20.17 29.84 -0.82
N ASP A 254 -19.19 30.73 -0.99
CA ASP A 254 -18.25 31.09 0.08
C ASP A 254 -17.53 29.85 0.67
N VAL A 255 -17.07 28.95 -0.22
CA VAL A 255 -16.40 27.69 0.13
C VAL A 255 -14.96 27.72 -0.33
N LYS A 256 -14.03 27.24 0.50
CA LYS A 256 -12.59 27.19 0.19
C LYS A 256 -11.94 25.90 0.65
N ASN A 257 -11.02 25.37 -0.14
CA ASN A 257 -10.24 24.17 0.19
C ASN A 257 -11.12 22.98 0.65
N CYS A 258 -12.28 22.78 0.02
CA CYS A 258 -13.18 21.66 0.33
C CYS A 258 -13.14 20.58 -0.76
N VAL A 259 -13.33 19.33 -0.38
CA VAL A 259 -13.54 18.21 -1.31
C VAL A 259 -15.00 17.80 -1.25
N VAL A 260 -15.69 17.77 -2.38
CA VAL A 260 -17.09 17.37 -2.48
C VAL A 260 -17.23 16.25 -3.49
N TYR A 261 -17.68 15.08 -3.03
CA TYR A 261 -18.06 13.95 -3.86
C TYR A 261 -19.56 13.71 -3.73
N ALA A 262 -20.24 13.55 -4.86
CA ALA A 262 -21.65 13.17 -4.91
C ALA A 262 -21.87 12.08 -5.96
N ASP A 263 -22.48 10.96 -5.54
CA ASP A 263 -23.01 9.97 -6.46
C ASP A 263 -24.04 10.56 -7.42
N LYS A 264 -24.19 9.93 -8.59
CA LYS A 264 -25.12 10.37 -9.63
C LYS A 264 -26.55 10.49 -9.09
N GLY A 265 -27.22 11.58 -9.47
CA GLY A 265 -28.61 11.83 -9.07
C GLY A 265 -28.76 12.53 -7.72
N HIS A 266 -27.67 12.98 -7.11
CA HIS A 266 -27.70 13.80 -5.90
C HIS A 266 -26.92 15.10 -6.07
N VAL A 267 -27.43 16.19 -5.51
CA VAL A 267 -26.78 17.52 -5.50
C VAL A 267 -26.37 17.86 -4.08
N VAL A 268 -25.10 18.17 -3.86
CA VAL A 268 -24.58 18.61 -2.55
C VAL A 268 -24.45 20.13 -2.51
N GLY A 269 -25.13 20.78 -1.56
CA GLY A 269 -24.99 22.21 -1.30
C GLY A 269 -24.00 22.48 -0.16
N VAL A 270 -23.00 23.32 -0.40
CA VAL A 270 -21.99 23.69 0.61
C VAL A 270 -21.87 25.21 0.67
N VAL A 271 -22.03 25.79 1.87
CA VAL A 271 -22.05 27.24 2.06
C VAL A 271 -21.26 27.66 3.29
N GLY A 272 -20.36 28.64 3.13
CA GLY A 272 -19.73 29.35 4.25
C GLY A 272 -18.74 28.52 5.08
N VAL A 273 -18.15 27.49 4.50
CA VAL A 273 -17.24 26.55 5.18
C VAL A 273 -15.92 26.44 4.44
N SER A 274 -14.87 26.01 5.13
CA SER A 274 -13.57 25.78 4.52
C SER A 274 -12.92 24.53 5.11
N GLY A 275 -12.12 23.82 4.31
CA GLY A 275 -11.36 22.66 4.79
C GLY A 275 -12.23 21.45 5.16
N LEU A 276 -13.36 21.25 4.48
CA LEU A 276 -14.23 20.08 4.70
C LEU A 276 -14.16 19.10 3.53
N VAL A 277 -14.31 17.84 3.88
CA VAL A 277 -14.56 16.74 2.96
C VAL A 277 -16.00 16.32 3.13
N VAL A 278 -16.77 16.37 2.05
CA VAL A 278 -18.17 15.95 1.98
C VAL A 278 -18.29 14.86 0.94
N VAL A 279 -18.63 13.65 1.36
CA VAL A 279 -18.79 12.50 0.47
C VAL A 279 -20.20 11.99 0.62
N HIS A 280 -20.99 12.12 -0.43
CA HIS A 280 -22.32 11.54 -0.52
C HIS A 280 -22.27 10.34 -1.47
N THR A 281 -22.52 9.15 -0.92
CA THR A 281 -22.78 7.94 -1.70
C THR A 281 -24.26 7.58 -1.62
N LYS A 282 -24.69 6.61 -2.42
CA LYS A 282 -26.06 6.08 -2.41
C LYS A 282 -26.58 5.76 -1.01
N ASP A 283 -25.74 5.20 -0.15
CA ASP A 283 -26.18 4.62 1.12
C ASP A 283 -25.75 5.46 2.34
N ALA A 284 -24.78 6.36 2.21
CA ALA A 284 -24.25 7.13 3.34
C ALA A 284 -23.73 8.52 2.94
N THR A 285 -23.58 9.38 3.95
CA THR A 285 -22.90 10.67 3.80
C THR A 285 -21.86 10.85 4.90
N LEU A 286 -20.64 11.17 4.49
CA LEU A 286 -19.54 11.52 5.37
C LEU A 286 -19.29 13.02 5.28
N VAL A 287 -19.14 13.67 6.43
CA VAL A 287 -18.65 15.04 6.54
C VAL A 287 -17.55 15.07 7.58
N VAL A 288 -16.34 15.46 7.17
CA VAL A 288 -15.18 15.48 8.05
C VAL A 288 -14.26 16.65 7.71
N PRO A 289 -13.64 17.31 8.70
CA PRO A 289 -12.53 18.20 8.44
C PRO A 289 -11.43 17.48 7.65
N ALA A 290 -10.86 18.13 6.64
CA ALA A 290 -9.87 17.52 5.76
C ALA A 290 -8.60 17.07 6.53
N ASP A 291 -8.22 17.82 7.56
CA ASP A 291 -7.12 17.49 8.48
C ASP A 291 -7.41 16.32 9.44
N ARG A 292 -8.67 15.89 9.51
CA ARG A 292 -9.14 14.74 10.30
C ARG A 292 -9.67 13.59 9.44
N ALA A 293 -9.35 13.58 8.14
CA ALA A 293 -9.75 12.55 7.20
C ALA A 293 -9.48 11.11 7.71
N GLN A 294 -8.37 10.89 8.43
CA GLN A 294 -7.99 9.59 9.00
C GLN A 294 -8.96 9.09 10.09
N ASP A 295 -9.71 9.99 10.73
CA ASP A 295 -10.68 9.63 11.78
C ASP A 295 -11.90 8.90 11.20
N VAL A 296 -12.05 8.80 9.87
CA VAL A 296 -13.06 7.97 9.20
C VAL A 296 -13.04 6.53 9.71
N ARG A 297 -11.86 6.01 10.07
CA ARG A 297 -11.74 4.66 10.67
C ARG A 297 -12.60 4.51 11.94
N THR A 298 -12.71 5.56 12.75
CA THR A 298 -13.54 5.53 13.96
C THR A 298 -15.03 5.38 13.65
N ILE A 299 -15.48 5.94 12.50
CA ILE A 299 -16.85 5.78 12.00
C ILE A 299 -17.06 4.37 11.48
N VAL A 300 -16.11 3.83 10.70
CA VAL A 300 -16.12 2.44 10.21
C VAL A 300 -16.23 1.45 11.37
N ASP A 301 -15.42 1.62 12.41
CA ASP A 301 -15.44 0.77 13.60
C ASP A 301 -16.79 0.89 14.34
N SER A 302 -17.31 2.11 14.48
CA SER A 302 -18.63 2.35 15.09
C SER A 302 -19.79 1.75 14.30
N LEU A 303 -19.70 1.67 12.96
CA LEU A 303 -20.71 1.02 12.13
C LEU A 303 -20.71 -0.50 12.37
N LYS A 304 -19.53 -1.12 12.45
CA LYS A 304 -19.38 -2.56 12.77
C LYS A 304 -19.95 -2.89 14.15
N ASP A 305 -19.59 -2.11 15.16
CA ASP A 305 -20.06 -2.31 16.54
C ASP A 305 -21.59 -2.22 16.66
N ARG A 306 -22.23 -1.46 15.76
CA ARG A 306 -23.69 -1.27 15.71
C ARG A 306 -24.40 -2.25 14.77
N GLY A 307 -23.68 -3.19 14.14
CA GLY A 307 -24.24 -4.12 13.15
C GLY A 307 -24.78 -3.42 11.90
N LEU A 308 -24.15 -2.30 11.51
CA LEU A 308 -24.53 -1.48 10.36
C LEU A 308 -23.65 -1.76 9.14
N ASP A 309 -23.24 -3.03 8.96
CA ASP A 309 -22.27 -3.48 7.95
C ASP A 309 -22.68 -3.18 6.50
N ARG A 310 -23.97 -2.95 6.25
CA ARG A 310 -24.49 -2.57 4.93
C ARG A 310 -24.00 -1.19 4.44
N PHE A 311 -23.40 -0.39 5.31
CA PHE A 311 -22.88 0.95 5.01
C PHE A 311 -21.34 1.02 5.00
N LEU A 312 -20.67 -0.14 5.07
CA LEU A 312 -19.22 -0.28 4.99
C LEU A 312 -18.73 -0.42 3.55
#